data_AF-D6ZYT0-F1
#
_entry.id   AF-D6ZYT0-F1
#
_cell.length_a   1.000
_cell.length_b   1.000
_cell.length_c   1.000
_cell.angle_alpha   90.00
_cell.angle_beta   90.00
_cell.angle_gamma   90.00
#
_symmetry.space_group_name_H-M   'P 1'
#
loop_
_entity.id
_entity.type
_entity.pdbx_description
1 polymer ?
#
loop_
_entity_poly.entity_id
_entity_poly.type
_entity_poly.pdbx_seq_one_letter_code
_entity_poly.pdbx_strand_id
1 'polypeptide(L)'
;MLKTTATALCLMLGLAAAHAQAPAPSTAPAPVAQANPQANPSDAMPPAAPADDDALPPPTACSFDKVYICEAKGCGPSTELGTIDLPARFLIHFGEQIIASTADNDLPHISSIQSVIGDGDSLILDGNDDMSAWAIQLSRTKPEATLTTLAGGKVLTAFGTCQPAP
;
A
#
# COMPACT_ATOMS: atom_id res chain seq x y z
N MET A 1 -6.84 6.59 -53.60
CA MET A 1 -8.29 6.72 -53.33
C MET A 1 -8.47 6.82 -51.83
N LEU A 2 -8.61 8.04 -51.31
CA LEU A 2 -8.77 8.33 -49.88
C LEU A 2 -10.25 8.19 -49.51
N LYS A 3 -10.57 7.37 -48.50
CA LYS A 3 -11.89 7.36 -47.86
C LYS A 3 -11.76 7.89 -46.44
N THR A 4 -12.17 9.14 -46.29
CA THR A 4 -12.41 9.85 -45.03
C THR A 4 -13.78 9.45 -44.51
N THR A 5 -13.87 8.90 -43.30
CA THR A 5 -15.14 8.77 -42.58
C THR A 5 -14.97 9.37 -41.19
N ALA A 6 -15.52 10.57 -41.04
CA ALA A 6 -15.79 11.23 -39.77
C ALA A 6 -17.07 10.60 -39.20
N THR A 7 -17.02 10.16 -37.93
CA THR A 7 -18.21 9.77 -37.19
C THR A 7 -18.31 10.65 -35.95
N ALA A 8 -19.43 11.35 -35.88
CA ALA A 8 -19.77 12.38 -34.93
C ALA A 8 -20.20 11.83 -33.56
N LEU A 9 -19.83 12.59 -32.53
CA LEU A 9 -20.59 12.99 -31.34
C LEU A 9 -21.79 12.12 -30.91
N CYS A 10 -21.68 11.54 -29.72
CA CYS A 10 -22.81 11.39 -28.79
C CYS A 10 -22.33 11.75 -27.38
N LEU A 11 -22.63 12.98 -26.96
CA LEU A 11 -22.56 13.46 -25.58
C LEU A 11 -23.79 12.94 -24.82
N MET A 12 -23.61 11.93 -23.96
CA MET A 12 -24.59 11.56 -22.96
C MET A 12 -24.21 12.24 -21.64
N LEU A 13 -24.85 13.39 -21.38
CA LEU A 13 -24.89 14.00 -20.05
C LEU A 13 -25.74 13.11 -19.13
N GLY A 14 -25.07 12.34 -18.27
CA GLY A 14 -25.71 11.67 -17.14
C GLY A 14 -25.76 12.59 -15.93
N LEU A 15 -26.94 13.15 -15.63
CA LEU A 15 -27.23 13.79 -14.35
C LEU A 15 -27.37 12.71 -13.27
N ALA A 16 -26.42 12.65 -12.32
CA ALA A 16 -26.58 11.88 -11.10
C ALA A 16 -27.08 12.81 -9.97
N ALA A 17 -28.26 12.50 -9.44
CA ALA A 17 -28.89 13.22 -8.35
C ALA A 17 -28.13 13.00 -7.02
N ALA A 18 -27.63 14.10 -6.46
CA ALA A 18 -27.14 14.15 -5.08
C ALA A 18 -28.33 13.97 -4.12
N HIS A 19 -28.36 12.86 -3.38
CA HIS A 19 -29.29 12.68 -2.28
C HIS A 19 -28.65 13.24 -1.00
N ALA A 20 -29.03 14.46 -0.64
CA ALA A 20 -28.76 15.02 0.67
C ALA A 20 -29.65 14.31 1.72
N GLN A 21 -29.05 13.47 2.56
CA GLN A 21 -29.73 12.91 3.73
C GLN A 21 -29.72 13.97 4.85
N ALA A 22 -30.92 14.45 5.20
CA ALA A 22 -31.15 15.30 6.35
C ALA A 22 -30.95 14.51 7.67
N PRO A 23 -30.40 15.12 8.73
CA PRO A 23 -30.30 14.49 10.05
C PRO A 23 -31.67 14.44 10.72
N ALA A 24 -32.06 13.25 11.21
CA ALA A 24 -33.26 13.08 12.02
C ALA A 24 -33.06 13.62 13.45
N PRO A 25 -34.09 14.18 14.10
CA PRO A 25 -34.02 14.59 15.49
C PRO A 25 -34.13 13.38 16.44
N SER A 26 -33.12 13.20 17.30
CA SER A 26 -33.17 12.23 18.41
C SER A 26 -33.96 12.81 19.59
N THR A 27 -35.19 12.34 19.79
CA THR A 27 -35.91 12.48 21.06
C THR A 27 -35.44 11.40 22.03
N ALA A 28 -34.79 11.82 23.12
CA ALA A 28 -34.41 10.96 24.24
C ALA A 28 -35.61 10.72 25.18
N PRO A 29 -35.84 9.48 25.64
CA PRO A 29 -36.55 9.22 26.89
C PRO A 29 -35.59 9.00 28.07
N ALA A 30 -36.06 9.39 29.26
CA ALA A 30 -35.41 9.33 30.56
C ALA A 30 -35.10 7.89 31.06
N PRO A 31 -34.19 7.72 32.05
CA PRO A 31 -33.70 6.41 32.46
C PRO A 31 -34.64 5.74 33.47
N VAL A 32 -34.95 4.47 33.23
CA VAL A 32 -35.50 3.56 34.26
C VAL A 32 -34.33 2.78 34.84
N ALA A 33 -34.02 3.02 36.11
CA ALA A 33 -33.00 2.27 36.84
C ALA A 33 -33.50 0.83 37.07
N GLN A 34 -32.87 -0.13 36.41
CA GLN A 34 -33.04 -1.55 36.70
C GLN A 34 -31.69 -2.10 37.15
N ALA A 35 -31.57 -2.33 38.46
CA ALA A 35 -30.45 -3.05 39.05
C ALA A 35 -30.54 -4.53 38.65
N ASN A 36 -29.57 -5.00 37.87
CA ASN A 36 -29.36 -6.41 37.61
C ASN A 36 -27.87 -6.73 37.84
N PRO A 37 -27.48 -7.60 38.79
CA PRO A 37 -26.11 -7.99 39.00
C PRO A 37 -25.76 -9.09 37.99
N GLN A 38 -25.24 -8.71 36.82
CA GLN A 38 -24.71 -9.66 35.85
C GLN A 38 -23.19 -9.51 35.75
N ALA A 39 -22.51 -10.60 36.07
CA ALA A 39 -21.06 -10.73 36.13
C ALA A 39 -20.39 -10.29 34.82
N ASN A 40 -19.31 -9.52 34.97
CA ASN A 40 -18.41 -9.09 33.90
C ASN A 40 -17.64 -10.31 33.35
N PRO A 41 -17.76 -10.69 32.06
CA PRO A 41 -16.93 -11.73 31.47
C PRO A 41 -15.56 -11.18 31.01
N SER A 42 -15.04 -10.15 31.67
CA SER A 42 -13.82 -9.44 31.24
C SER A 42 -12.54 -9.90 31.96
N ASP A 43 -12.61 -10.96 32.77
CA ASP A 43 -11.48 -11.50 33.53
C ASP A 43 -10.99 -12.82 32.91
N ALA A 44 -10.48 -12.78 31.68
CA ALA A 44 -9.50 -13.75 31.16
C ALA A 44 -9.03 -13.37 29.74
N MET A 45 -8.56 -12.14 29.53
CA MET A 45 -7.57 -11.95 28.45
C MET A 45 -6.22 -12.37 29.02
N PRO A 46 -5.54 -13.38 28.43
CA PRO A 46 -4.15 -13.66 28.76
C PRO A 46 -3.35 -12.37 28.63
N PRO A 47 -2.38 -12.10 29.53
CA PRO A 47 -1.50 -10.96 29.37
C PRO A 47 -0.90 -11.02 27.97
N ALA A 48 -0.94 -9.89 27.25
CA ALA A 48 -0.23 -9.76 25.98
C ALA A 48 1.21 -10.25 26.22
N ALA A 49 1.66 -11.18 25.38
CA ALA A 49 3.05 -11.62 25.41
C ALA A 49 3.94 -10.36 25.33
N PRO A 50 5.11 -10.35 26.01
CA PRO A 50 6.05 -9.26 25.84
C PRO A 50 6.27 -9.10 24.35
N ALA A 51 6.06 -7.89 23.82
CA ALA A 51 6.62 -7.55 22.53
C ALA A 51 8.14 -7.70 22.73
N ASP A 52 8.72 -8.72 22.11
CA ASP A 52 10.17 -8.70 21.92
C ASP A 52 10.47 -7.34 21.30
N ASP A 53 11.40 -6.60 21.92
CA ASP A 53 12.00 -5.40 21.34
C ASP A 53 12.78 -5.85 20.10
N ASP A 54 12.03 -6.20 19.07
CA ASP A 54 12.51 -6.71 17.81
C ASP A 54 12.99 -5.46 17.06
N ALA A 55 14.19 -5.03 17.44
CA ALA A 55 14.80 -3.81 16.97
C ALA A 55 14.69 -3.75 15.43
N LEU A 56 14.09 -2.67 14.94
CA LEU A 56 13.91 -2.47 13.51
C LEU A 56 15.26 -2.61 12.79
N PRO A 57 15.30 -3.25 11.60
CA PRO A 57 16.55 -3.41 10.87
C PRO A 57 17.20 -2.06 10.55
N PRO A 58 18.53 -2.03 10.35
CA PRO A 58 19.19 -0.84 9.84
C PRO A 58 18.67 -0.49 8.44
N PRO A 59 18.87 0.77 7.98
CA PRO A 59 18.50 1.16 6.63
C PRO A 59 19.10 0.24 5.58
N THR A 60 18.31 -0.03 4.55
CA THR A 60 18.63 -1.02 3.52
C THR A 60 18.44 -0.40 2.14
N ALA A 61 19.40 -0.62 1.25
CA ALA A 61 19.34 -0.22 -0.15
C ALA A 61 18.91 -1.39 -1.02
N CYS A 62 17.83 -1.21 -1.76
CA CYS A 62 17.24 -2.19 -2.65
C CYS A 62 17.34 -1.75 -4.11
N SER A 63 17.49 -2.71 -5.01
CA SER A 63 17.52 -2.53 -6.45
C SER A 63 16.57 -3.53 -7.09
N PHE A 64 15.57 -3.05 -7.81
CA PHE A 64 14.64 -3.88 -8.57
C PHE A 64 15.01 -3.83 -10.06
N ASP A 65 15.32 -4.98 -10.65
CA ASP A 65 15.82 -5.11 -12.03
C ASP A 65 14.83 -5.79 -12.97
N LYS A 66 13.78 -6.41 -12.43
CA LYS A 66 12.74 -7.10 -13.22
C LYS A 66 11.36 -6.64 -12.79
N VAL A 67 10.56 -6.15 -13.72
CA VAL A 67 9.18 -5.73 -13.46
C VAL A 67 8.23 -6.44 -14.40
N TYR A 68 7.07 -6.82 -13.86
CA TYR A 68 5.93 -7.30 -14.61
C TYR A 68 4.71 -6.44 -14.31
N ILE A 69 3.95 -6.09 -15.36
CA ILE A 69 2.66 -5.43 -15.25
C ILE A 69 1.59 -6.47 -15.53
N CYS A 70 0.74 -6.71 -14.55
CA CYS A 70 -0.36 -7.65 -14.60
C CYS A 70 -1.69 -6.92 -14.79
N GLU A 71 -2.47 -7.43 -15.74
CA GLU A 71 -3.86 -7.06 -15.99
C GLU A 71 -4.71 -8.35 -16.04
N ALA A 72 -6.03 -8.22 -16.19
CA ALA A 72 -6.94 -9.37 -16.26
C ALA A 72 -6.57 -10.41 -17.34
N LYS A 73 -5.82 -10.00 -18.37
CA LYS A 73 -5.44 -10.84 -19.52
C LYS A 73 -4.10 -11.57 -19.30
N GLY A 74 -3.38 -11.26 -18.23
CA GLY A 74 -2.06 -11.80 -17.93
C GLY A 74 -1.04 -10.72 -17.57
N CYS A 75 0.22 -11.15 -17.40
CA CYS A 75 1.33 -10.28 -17.04
C CYS A 75 2.33 -10.17 -18.19
N GLY A 76 2.82 -8.96 -18.45
CA GLY A 76 3.90 -8.68 -19.40
C GLY A 76 5.11 -8.04 -18.71
N PRO A 77 6.33 -8.22 -19.23
CA PRO A 77 7.51 -7.52 -18.69
C PRO A 77 7.39 -6.01 -18.92
N SER A 78 8.05 -5.24 -18.05
CA SER A 78 8.16 -3.78 -18.13
C SER A 78 9.61 -3.35 -17.97
N THR A 79 9.99 -2.25 -18.63
CA THR A 79 11.29 -1.59 -18.48
C THR A 79 11.27 -0.50 -17.41
N GLU A 80 10.11 -0.24 -16.83
CA GLU A 80 9.85 0.80 -15.83
C GLU A 80 9.01 0.24 -14.67
N LEU A 81 9.19 0.82 -13.49
CA LEU A 81 8.35 0.66 -12.31
C LEU A 81 7.53 1.96 -12.14
N GLY A 82 6.33 2.02 -12.72
CA GLY A 82 5.57 3.26 -12.77
C GLY A 82 6.29 4.28 -13.67
N THR A 83 6.88 5.31 -13.06
CA THR A 83 7.70 6.33 -13.75
C THR A 83 9.19 6.23 -13.40
N ILE A 84 9.63 5.10 -12.82
CA ILE A 84 11.01 4.87 -12.41
C ILE A 84 11.66 3.89 -13.37
N ASP A 85 12.74 4.31 -14.04
CA ASP A 85 13.52 3.43 -14.91
C ASP A 85 14.21 2.29 -14.13
N LEU A 86 14.41 1.15 -14.81
CA LEU A 86 15.15 0.03 -14.24
C LEU A 86 16.68 0.16 -14.46
N PRO A 87 17.52 -0.21 -13.46
CA PRO A 87 17.11 -0.75 -12.16
C PRO A 87 16.58 0.34 -11.22
N ALA A 88 15.40 0.09 -10.65
CA ALA A 88 14.76 1.03 -9.74
C ALA A 88 15.42 0.91 -8.35
N ARG A 89 15.97 2.02 -7.85
CA ARG A 89 16.76 2.06 -6.60
C ARG A 89 15.96 2.68 -5.46
N PHE A 90 15.87 1.93 -4.36
CA PHE A 90 15.05 2.25 -3.21
C PHE A 90 15.93 2.25 -1.96
N LEU A 91 15.83 3.26 -1.12
CA LEU A 91 16.37 3.27 0.23
C LEU A 91 15.22 3.12 1.21
N ILE A 92 15.24 2.04 1.98
CA ILE A 92 14.25 1.75 3.02
C ILE A 92 14.86 2.13 4.36
N HIS A 93 14.23 3.07 5.06
CA HIS A 93 14.65 3.51 6.39
C HIS A 93 13.60 3.13 7.42
N PHE A 94 13.76 1.96 8.05
CA PHE A 94 12.78 1.41 8.98
C PHE A 94 12.51 2.32 10.19
N GLY A 95 13.55 2.93 10.78
CA GLY A 95 13.40 3.81 11.94
C GLY A 95 12.59 5.09 11.68
N GLU A 96 12.69 5.66 10.48
CA GLU A 96 11.94 6.85 10.06
C GLU A 96 10.65 6.47 9.33
N GLN A 97 10.42 5.17 9.10
CA GLN A 97 9.29 4.63 8.35
C GLN A 97 9.11 5.30 6.99
N ILE A 98 10.20 5.40 6.21
CA ILE A 98 10.17 5.98 4.86
C ILE A 98 10.87 5.08 3.84
N ILE A 99 10.44 5.22 2.59
CA ILE A 99 11.08 4.71 1.40
C ILE A 99 11.44 5.91 0.53
N ALA A 100 12.71 6.03 0.15
CA ALA A 100 13.18 7.02 -0.79
C ALA A 100 13.60 6.37 -2.11
N SER A 101 13.23 6.97 -3.22
CA SER A 101 13.67 6.58 -4.57
C SER A 101 13.91 7.84 -5.42
N THR A 102 14.38 7.64 -6.65
CA THR A 102 14.55 8.72 -7.64
C THR A 102 13.71 8.38 -8.86
N ALA A 103 12.87 9.32 -9.30
CA ALA A 103 12.08 9.17 -10.52
C ALA A 103 12.91 9.46 -11.77
N ASP A 104 12.35 9.18 -12.95
CA ASP A 104 12.93 9.47 -14.27
C ASP A 104 13.37 10.93 -14.48
N ASN A 105 12.73 11.87 -13.78
CA ASN A 105 13.03 13.30 -13.83
C ASN A 105 14.12 13.76 -12.84
N ASP A 106 14.89 12.84 -12.28
CA ASP A 106 15.91 13.06 -11.24
C ASP A 106 15.38 13.67 -9.94
N LEU A 107 14.05 13.74 -9.75
CA LEU A 107 13.47 14.24 -8.51
C LEU A 107 13.36 13.12 -7.46
N PRO A 108 13.62 13.45 -6.17
CA PRO A 108 13.43 12.50 -5.09
C PRO A 108 11.94 12.21 -4.92
N HIS A 109 11.63 10.93 -4.77
CA HIS A 109 10.32 10.45 -4.37
C HIS A 109 10.44 9.84 -2.97
N ILE A 110 9.53 10.23 -2.07
CA ILE A 110 9.49 9.72 -0.70
C ILE A 110 8.08 9.22 -0.42
N SER A 111 7.96 7.96 0.00
CA SER A 111 6.71 7.38 0.48
C SER A 111 6.86 6.97 1.94
N SER A 112 5.82 7.19 2.74
CA SER A 112 5.77 6.70 4.13
C SER A 112 5.42 5.22 4.16
N ILE A 113 6.11 4.48 5.03
CA ILE A 113 5.75 3.12 5.44
C ILE A 113 4.65 3.25 6.48
N GLN A 114 3.50 2.63 6.23
CA GLN A 114 2.36 2.67 7.14
C GLN A 114 2.40 1.51 8.14
N SER A 115 2.98 0.39 7.73
CA SER A 115 3.05 -0.81 8.54
C SER A 115 4.31 -1.62 8.21
N VAL A 116 4.85 -2.23 9.27
CA VAL A 116 5.99 -3.15 9.23
C VAL A 116 5.56 -4.43 9.94
N ILE A 117 5.46 -5.53 9.20
CA ILE A 117 4.99 -6.82 9.71
C ILE A 117 6.16 -7.81 9.59
N GLY A 118 6.65 -8.29 10.72
CA GLY A 118 7.73 -9.27 10.77
C GLY A 118 7.25 -10.63 11.29
N ASP A 119 7.68 -11.71 10.65
CA ASP A 119 7.55 -13.09 11.17
C ASP A 119 8.75 -13.93 10.71
N GLY A 120 9.58 -14.36 11.67
CA GLY A 120 10.81 -15.09 11.41
C GLY A 120 11.76 -14.35 10.46
N ASP A 121 12.05 -14.97 9.31
CA ASP A 121 12.92 -14.39 8.27
C ASP A 121 12.19 -13.41 7.34
N SER A 122 10.85 -13.33 7.40
CA SER A 122 10.06 -12.49 6.50
C SER A 122 9.79 -11.13 7.12
N LEU A 123 9.91 -10.08 6.32
CA LEU A 123 9.50 -8.73 6.66
C LEU A 123 8.65 -8.16 5.53
N ILE A 124 7.45 -7.70 5.86
CA ILE A 124 6.53 -7.06 4.93
C ILE A 124 6.40 -5.60 5.33
N LEU A 125 6.59 -4.72 4.36
CA LEU A 125 6.36 -3.29 4.48
C LEU A 125 5.17 -2.94 3.61
N ASP A 126 4.27 -2.10 4.06
CA ASP A 126 3.15 -1.64 3.23
C ASP A 126 2.86 -0.15 3.43
N GLY A 127 2.25 0.45 2.42
CA GLY A 127 1.89 1.86 2.41
C GLY A 127 1.11 2.27 1.17
N ASN A 128 0.83 3.56 1.06
CA ASN A 128 0.20 4.18 -0.10
C ASN A 128 0.63 5.65 -0.25
N ASP A 129 0.48 6.19 -1.45
CA ASP A 129 0.86 7.57 -1.83
C ASP A 129 -0.30 8.35 -2.49
N ASP A 130 -1.51 8.22 -1.93
CA ASP A 130 -2.79 8.76 -2.44
C ASP A 130 -3.24 8.24 -3.82
N MET A 131 -2.31 7.84 -4.69
CA MET A 131 -2.60 7.33 -6.03
C MET A 131 -2.32 5.85 -6.21
N SER A 132 -1.43 5.28 -5.41
CA SER A 132 -1.06 3.88 -5.45
C SER A 132 -0.96 3.29 -4.04
N ALA A 133 -1.25 2.00 -3.93
CA ALA A 133 -0.93 1.21 -2.75
C ALA A 133 0.22 0.26 -3.08
N TRP A 134 1.11 0.00 -2.14
CA TRP A 134 2.26 -0.85 -2.37
C TRP A 134 2.58 -1.70 -1.15
N ALA A 135 3.27 -2.82 -1.40
CA ALA A 135 3.84 -3.68 -0.38
C ALA A 135 5.21 -4.21 -0.82
N ILE A 136 6.18 -4.25 0.09
CA ILE A 136 7.52 -4.81 -0.13
C ILE A 136 7.74 -6.04 0.76
N GLN A 137 7.83 -7.18 0.10
CA GLN A 137 8.44 -8.46 0.47
C GLN A 137 9.95 -8.37 0.73
N LEU A 138 10.47 -8.48 1.95
CA LEU A 138 11.91 -8.62 2.23
C LEU A 138 12.21 -9.91 3.02
N SER A 139 13.44 -10.41 2.91
CA SER A 139 14.04 -11.39 3.83
C SER A 139 15.04 -10.69 4.76
N ARG A 140 15.10 -11.12 6.03
CA ARG A 140 16.09 -10.63 7.01
C ARG A 140 17.48 -11.21 6.77
N THR A 141 17.56 -12.41 6.19
CA THR A 141 18.83 -13.15 6.01
C THR A 141 19.25 -13.30 4.56
N LYS A 142 18.34 -13.07 3.61
CA LYS A 142 18.60 -13.23 2.19
C LYS A 142 18.38 -11.92 1.45
N PRO A 143 19.05 -11.72 0.30
CA PRO A 143 18.97 -10.45 -0.40
C PRO A 143 17.67 -10.27 -1.18
N GLU A 144 16.86 -11.29 -1.42
CA GLU A 144 15.71 -11.17 -2.32
C GLU A 144 14.65 -10.20 -1.79
N ALA A 145 14.13 -9.39 -2.71
CA ALA A 145 13.04 -8.47 -2.45
C ALA A 145 11.97 -8.56 -3.55
N THR A 146 10.71 -8.41 -3.13
CA THR A 146 9.56 -8.33 -4.04
C THR A 146 8.76 -7.09 -3.68
N LEU A 147 8.56 -6.19 -4.64
CA LEU A 147 7.66 -5.05 -4.50
C LEU A 147 6.39 -5.34 -5.32
N THR A 148 5.24 -5.13 -4.73
CA THR A 148 3.96 -5.12 -5.44
C THR A 148 3.32 -3.75 -5.30
N THR A 149 2.79 -3.22 -6.40
CA THR A 149 2.12 -1.92 -6.43
C THR A 149 0.79 -2.06 -7.17
N LEU A 150 -0.26 -1.46 -6.63
CA LEU A 150 -1.58 -1.39 -7.22
C LEU A 150 -1.86 0.07 -7.61
N ALA A 151 -2.04 0.32 -8.90
CA ALA A 151 -2.32 1.65 -9.42
C ALA A 151 -3.21 1.54 -10.67
N GLY A 152 -4.27 2.35 -10.75
CA GLY A 152 -5.11 2.44 -11.95
C GLY A 152 -5.70 1.11 -12.44
N GLY A 153 -6.00 0.17 -11.54
CA GLY A 153 -6.52 -1.17 -11.90
C GLY A 153 -5.47 -2.14 -12.45
N LYS A 154 -4.19 -1.79 -12.40
CA LYS A 154 -3.05 -2.66 -12.73
C LYS A 154 -2.31 -3.07 -11.47
N VAL A 155 -1.68 -4.24 -11.54
CA VAL A 155 -0.73 -4.69 -10.52
C VAL A 155 0.66 -4.71 -11.14
N LEU A 156 1.60 -3.97 -10.56
CA LEU A 156 3.01 -4.09 -10.88
C LEU A 156 3.66 -5.00 -9.84
N THR A 157 4.49 -5.93 -10.30
CA THR A 157 5.35 -6.73 -9.42
C THR A 157 6.79 -6.57 -9.88
N ALA A 158 7.64 -6.09 -8.97
CA ALA A 158 9.06 -5.92 -9.19
C ALA A 158 9.84 -6.91 -8.33
N PHE A 159 10.88 -7.49 -8.89
CA PHE A 159 11.80 -8.40 -8.23
C PHE A 159 13.18 -7.78 -8.21
N GLY A 160 13.89 -7.97 -7.10
CA GLY A 160 15.15 -7.32 -6.88
C GLY A 160 15.94 -7.91 -5.73
N THR A 161 16.97 -7.17 -5.32
CA THR A 161 17.80 -7.50 -4.18
C THR A 161 18.02 -6.30 -3.26
N CYS A 162 18.26 -6.58 -1.99
CA CYS A 162 18.53 -5.61 -0.95
C CYS A 162 19.85 -5.93 -0.24
N GLN A 163 20.55 -4.88 0.18
CA GLN A 163 21.78 -4.93 0.96
C GLN A 163 21.80 -3.81 2.00
N PRO A 164 22.57 -3.91 3.08
CA PRO A 164 22.74 -2.81 4.02
C PRO A 164 23.08 -1.51 3.29
N ALA A 165 22.42 -0.42 3.69
CA ALA A 165 22.74 0.89 3.14
C ALA A 165 24.17 1.33 3.58
N PRO A 166 24.93 2.01 2.69
CA PRO A 166 26.27 2.49 3.00
C PRO A 166 26.29 3.63 4.02
#